data_AF-A0A1V9YEC9-F1
#
_entry.id   AF-A0A1V9YEC9-F1
#
_cell.length_a   1.000
_cell.length_b   1.000
_cell.length_c   1.000
_cell.angle_alpha   90.00
_cell.angle_beta   90.00
_cell.angle_gamma   90.00
#
_symmetry.space_group_name_H-M   'P 1'
#
loop_
_entity.id
_entity.type
_entity.pdbx_description
1 polymer ?
#
loop_
_entity_poly.entity_id
_entity_poly.type
_entity_poly.pdbx_seq_one_letter_code
_entity_poly.pdbx_strand_id
1 'polypeptide(L)'
;MASFVLRNASLVGQVTQFQPGVFEDLRPWAKEAGAMGSVLHPSVQGRMYTNLPARFLHLPYTRDHLLILPSQILLPARHLNLSSSSSDARLPLHIAIVDGDLARIERWLRCHPEWASPQALDLAAQAGHLAVVKLLHTHAGSAGCTTNAMDYAAGNGHLDIVRFLAEHRKEGCTENAMYDAAMYGHLSVVQYLYSHGLASCTSIALMHAKWHQHEAVAAFIRAHVTDDVGTVL
;
A
#
# COMPACT_ATOMS: atom_id res chain seq x y z
N MET A 1 -36.54 12.15 34.07
CA MET A 1 -35.73 13.30 33.62
C MET A 1 -34.83 13.01 32.40
N ALA A 2 -34.79 11.79 31.83
CA ALA A 2 -33.97 11.48 30.65
C ALA A 2 -34.54 11.98 29.29
N SER A 3 -35.76 12.54 29.22
CA SER A 3 -36.44 12.75 27.92
C SER A 3 -36.08 14.04 27.18
N PHE A 4 -35.44 15.03 27.82
CA PHE A 4 -35.04 16.27 27.14
C PHE A 4 -33.73 16.13 26.37
N VAL A 5 -32.78 15.35 26.91
CA VAL A 5 -31.47 15.09 26.30
C VAL A 5 -31.62 14.35 24.96
N LEU A 6 -32.59 13.41 24.88
CA LEU A 6 -32.88 12.61 23.68
C LEU A 6 -33.74 13.32 22.61
N ARG A 7 -34.21 14.55 22.85
CA ARG A 7 -34.95 15.34 21.83
C ARG A 7 -34.04 16.27 21.04
N ASN A 8 -32.80 16.45 21.48
CA ASN A 8 -31.83 17.25 20.77
C ASN A 8 -31.26 16.40 19.62
N ALA A 9 -31.71 16.66 18.39
CA ALA A 9 -31.28 15.92 17.21
C ALA A 9 -29.76 15.95 16.99
N SER A 10 -29.09 17.05 17.37
CA SER A 10 -27.63 17.14 17.32
C SER A 10 -26.96 16.23 18.35
N LEU A 11 -27.55 16.14 19.55
CA LEU A 11 -27.00 15.32 20.64
C LEU A 11 -27.31 13.83 20.42
N VAL A 12 -28.49 13.50 19.88
CA VAL A 12 -28.82 12.15 19.41
C VAL A 12 -27.88 11.76 18.28
N GLY A 13 -27.62 12.63 17.30
CA GLY A 13 -26.64 12.37 16.23
C GLY A 13 -25.22 12.10 16.76
N GLN A 14 -24.78 12.84 17.78
CA GLN A 14 -23.51 12.60 18.45
C GLN A 14 -23.50 11.30 19.28
N VAL A 15 -24.60 10.96 19.96
CA VAL A 15 -24.70 9.73 20.76
C VAL A 15 -24.83 8.49 19.88
N THR A 16 -25.57 8.57 18.75
CA THR A 16 -25.71 7.48 17.78
C THR A 16 -24.49 7.30 16.89
N GLN A 17 -23.63 8.33 16.75
CA GLN A 17 -22.29 8.14 16.18
C GLN A 17 -21.44 7.16 17.00
N PHE A 18 -21.73 6.98 18.29
CA PHE A 18 -20.86 6.28 19.23
C PHE A 18 -21.44 5.01 19.85
N GLN A 19 -22.47 4.39 19.27
CA GLN A 19 -22.91 3.04 19.66
C GLN A 19 -23.14 2.13 18.45
N PRO A 20 -22.70 0.86 18.47
CA PRO A 20 -21.34 0.37 18.63
C PRO A 20 -20.58 0.44 17.28
N GLY A 21 -19.71 1.44 17.14
CA GLY A 21 -18.41 1.19 16.51
C GLY A 21 -18.17 1.61 15.06
N VAL A 22 -19.13 2.12 14.28
CA VAL A 22 -18.86 2.60 12.91
C VAL A 22 -19.78 3.78 12.55
N PHE A 23 -19.21 4.87 12.01
CA PHE A 23 -20.00 6.04 11.56
C PHE A 23 -21.04 5.65 10.49
N GLU A 24 -22.21 6.31 10.48
CA GLU A 24 -23.31 6.01 9.54
C GLU A 24 -22.88 6.07 8.06
N ASP A 25 -22.05 7.05 7.70
CA ASP A 25 -21.52 7.21 6.34
C ASP A 25 -20.51 6.12 5.95
N LEU A 26 -19.97 5.38 6.91
CA LEU A 26 -19.08 4.25 6.66
C LEU A 26 -19.83 2.96 6.39
N ARG A 27 -21.13 2.87 6.69
CA ARG A 27 -21.93 1.65 6.51
C ARG A 27 -21.98 1.13 5.08
N PRO A 28 -22.11 1.96 4.03
CA PRO A 28 -22.05 1.47 2.65
C PRO A 28 -20.72 0.78 2.34
N TRP A 29 -19.61 1.32 2.85
CA TRP A 29 -18.27 0.78 2.66
C TRP A 29 -18.04 -0.51 3.45
N ALA A 30 -18.59 -0.60 4.66
CA ALA A 30 -18.61 -1.85 5.43
C ALA A 30 -19.36 -2.97 4.70
N LYS A 31 -20.53 -2.65 4.12
CA LYS A 31 -21.32 -3.59 3.33
C LYS A 31 -20.61 -4.02 2.05
N GLU A 32 -19.97 -3.08 1.37
CA GLU A 32 -19.19 -3.36 0.16
C GLU A 32 -18.02 -4.31 0.48
N ALA A 33 -17.24 -4.04 1.53
CA ALA A 33 -16.18 -4.93 1.97
C ALA A 33 -16.73 -6.32 2.37
N GLY A 34 -17.87 -6.38 3.06
CA GLY A 34 -18.53 -7.65 3.41
C GLY A 34 -19.12 -8.42 2.24
N ALA A 35 -19.34 -7.77 1.09
CA ALA A 35 -19.80 -8.42 -0.15
C ALA A 35 -18.65 -9.01 -0.98
N MET A 36 -17.40 -8.59 -0.72
CA MET A 36 -16.23 -9.16 -1.36
C MET A 36 -16.03 -10.60 -0.91
N GLY A 37 -16.00 -11.52 -1.87
CA GLY A 37 -15.65 -12.91 -1.63
C GLY A 37 -14.16 -13.14 -1.76
N SER A 38 -13.73 -14.38 -1.49
CA SER A 38 -12.39 -14.82 -1.91
C SER A 38 -12.44 -16.25 -2.43
N VAL A 39 -11.64 -16.51 -3.47
CA VAL A 39 -11.56 -17.80 -4.16
C VAL A 39 -10.10 -18.20 -4.35
N LEU A 40 -9.82 -19.51 -4.34
CA LEU A 40 -8.52 -20.03 -4.77
C LEU A 40 -8.52 -20.13 -6.29
N HIS A 41 -7.54 -19.50 -6.95
CA HIS A 41 -7.43 -19.54 -8.40
C HIS A 41 -6.32 -20.52 -8.82
N PRO A 42 -6.56 -21.45 -9.76
CA PRO A 42 -5.60 -22.51 -10.08
C PRO A 42 -4.29 -21.98 -10.70
N SER A 43 -4.35 -20.86 -11.43
CA SER A 43 -3.18 -20.28 -12.12
C SER A 43 -2.50 -19.15 -11.34
N VAL A 44 -3.04 -18.72 -10.20
CA VAL A 44 -2.49 -17.62 -9.41
C VAL A 44 -2.18 -18.14 -8.02
N GLN A 45 -0.92 -18.02 -7.59
CA GLN A 45 -0.54 -18.42 -6.25
C GLN A 45 -1.29 -17.57 -5.21
N GLY A 46 -2.06 -18.24 -4.36
CA GLY A 46 -2.84 -17.64 -3.28
C GLY A 46 -4.32 -17.45 -3.60
N ARG A 47 -5.01 -16.71 -2.73
CA ARG A 47 -6.43 -16.39 -2.90
C ARG A 47 -6.60 -15.09 -3.66
N MET A 48 -7.72 -14.98 -4.37
CA MET A 48 -8.12 -13.78 -5.08
C MET A 48 -9.42 -13.25 -4.47
N TYR A 49 -9.52 -11.94 -4.33
CA TYR A 49 -10.77 -11.26 -4.02
C TYR A 49 -11.69 -11.27 -5.24
N THR A 50 -12.97 -11.56 -4.99
CA THR A 50 -14.06 -11.52 -5.98
C THR A 50 -15.02 -10.37 -5.64
N ASN A 51 -15.95 -10.06 -6.54
CA ASN A 51 -16.93 -8.98 -6.37
C ASN A 51 -16.28 -7.62 -6.11
N LEU A 52 -15.16 -7.35 -6.79
CA LEU A 52 -14.47 -6.08 -6.64
C LEU A 52 -15.30 -4.94 -7.23
N PRO A 53 -15.35 -3.78 -6.55
CA PRO A 53 -15.98 -2.60 -7.07
C PRO A 53 -15.34 -2.16 -8.38
N ALA A 54 -16.16 -1.69 -9.33
CA ALA A 54 -15.69 -1.28 -10.65
C ALA A 54 -14.59 -0.20 -10.60
N ARG A 55 -14.56 0.64 -9.56
CA ARG A 55 -13.51 1.67 -9.40
C ARG A 55 -12.09 1.10 -9.33
N PHE A 56 -11.90 -0.15 -8.90
CA PHE A 56 -10.59 -0.80 -8.89
C PHE A 56 -9.99 -0.93 -10.30
N LEU A 57 -10.81 -0.93 -11.35
CA LEU A 57 -10.34 -0.94 -12.74
C LEU A 57 -9.59 0.34 -13.14
N HIS A 58 -9.85 1.44 -12.44
CA HIS A 58 -9.37 2.76 -12.79
C HIS A 58 -8.25 3.26 -11.87
N LEU A 59 -8.00 2.56 -10.75
CA LEU A 59 -6.96 2.92 -9.82
C LEU A 59 -5.59 2.51 -10.39
N PRO A 60 -4.63 3.45 -10.51
CA PRO A 60 -3.32 3.16 -11.09
C PRO A 60 -2.63 1.95 -10.43
N TYR A 61 -2.76 1.83 -9.11
CA TYR A 61 -2.17 0.75 -8.34
C TYR A 61 -2.75 -0.64 -8.65
N THR A 62 -4.07 -0.78 -8.79
CA THR A 62 -4.68 -2.10 -8.98
C THR A 62 -4.81 -2.51 -10.43
N ARG A 63 -4.87 -1.55 -11.37
CA ARG A 63 -5.17 -1.80 -12.79
C ARG A 63 -4.30 -2.88 -13.43
N ASP A 64 -3.00 -2.88 -13.15
CA ASP A 64 -2.03 -3.80 -13.76
C ASP A 64 -2.02 -5.19 -13.10
N HIS A 65 -2.85 -5.38 -12.07
CA HIS A 65 -2.88 -6.60 -11.25
C HIS A 65 -4.25 -7.29 -11.26
N LEU A 66 -5.23 -6.72 -11.96
CA LEU A 66 -6.56 -7.30 -12.08
C LEU A 66 -6.59 -8.41 -13.13
N LEU A 67 -7.21 -9.52 -12.76
CA LEU A 67 -7.61 -10.56 -13.70
C LEU A 67 -9.08 -10.32 -14.06
N ILE A 68 -9.31 -9.88 -15.29
CA ILE A 68 -10.65 -9.59 -15.82
C ILE A 68 -11.18 -10.84 -16.52
N LEU A 69 -12.19 -11.48 -15.93
CA LEU A 69 -12.92 -12.60 -16.51
C LEU A 69 -14.29 -12.11 -17.03
N PRO A 70 -14.94 -12.82 -17.98
CA PRO A 70 -16.20 -12.39 -18.57
C PRO A 70 -17.33 -12.09 -17.57
N SER A 71 -17.31 -12.73 -16.39
CA SER A 71 -18.35 -12.61 -15.36
C SER A 71 -17.85 -12.02 -14.04
N GLN A 72 -16.56 -11.73 -13.88
CA GLN A 72 -16.01 -11.24 -12.62
C GLN A 72 -14.65 -10.56 -12.79
N ILE A 73 -14.36 -9.61 -11.91
CA ILE A 73 -13.04 -8.99 -11.78
C ILE A 73 -12.40 -9.55 -10.52
N LEU A 74 -11.16 -10.01 -10.64
CA LEU A 74 -10.41 -10.63 -9.55
C LEU A 74 -9.12 -9.86 -9.25
N LEU A 75 -8.77 -9.75 -7.97
CA LEU A 75 -7.52 -9.14 -7.49
C LEU A 75 -6.81 -10.15 -6.58
N PRO A 76 -5.54 -10.47 -6.79
CA PRO A 76 -4.81 -11.32 -5.86
C PRO A 76 -4.77 -10.69 -4.46
N ALA A 77 -5.04 -11.47 -3.41
CA ALA A 77 -5.18 -10.94 -2.05
C ALA A 77 -3.90 -10.26 -1.52
N ARG A 78 -2.74 -10.66 -2.03
CA ARG A 78 -1.45 -10.03 -1.74
C ARG A 78 -1.41 -8.54 -2.08
N HIS A 79 -2.18 -8.08 -3.07
CA HIS A 79 -2.27 -6.66 -3.47
C HIS A 79 -3.13 -5.81 -2.55
N LEU A 80 -3.74 -6.38 -1.51
CA LEU A 80 -4.29 -5.59 -0.41
C LEU A 80 -3.45 -5.71 0.86
N ASN A 81 -2.30 -6.40 0.83
CA ASN A 81 -1.48 -6.70 2.01
C ASN A 81 -2.29 -7.30 3.18
N LEU A 82 -3.39 -8.01 2.91
CA LEU A 82 -4.22 -8.65 3.93
C LEU A 82 -4.00 -10.16 3.97
N SER A 83 -4.42 -10.76 5.08
CA SER A 83 -4.49 -12.21 5.14
C SER A 83 -5.44 -12.70 4.06
N SER A 84 -5.08 -13.79 3.39
CA SER A 84 -5.90 -14.40 2.35
C SER A 84 -7.22 -15.01 2.88
N SER A 85 -7.53 -14.84 4.18
CA SER A 85 -8.77 -15.31 4.77
C SER A 85 -9.98 -14.57 4.17
N SER A 86 -11.12 -15.26 4.11
CA SER A 86 -12.33 -14.71 3.49
C SER A 86 -13.00 -13.57 4.26
N SER A 87 -12.48 -13.20 5.43
CA SER A 87 -13.11 -12.22 6.33
C SER A 87 -12.06 -11.48 7.17
N ASP A 88 -11.07 -10.86 6.54
CA ASP A 88 -10.15 -9.98 7.25
C ASP A 88 -10.90 -8.69 7.65
N ALA A 89 -11.01 -8.43 8.95
CA ALA A 89 -11.75 -7.30 9.49
C ALA A 89 -11.19 -5.94 9.02
N ARG A 90 -9.92 -5.88 8.61
CA ARG A 90 -9.23 -4.65 8.18
C ARG A 90 -9.51 -4.29 6.72
N LEU A 91 -10.21 -5.16 5.98
CA LEU A 91 -10.55 -4.95 4.57
C LEU A 91 -11.16 -3.57 4.26
N PRO A 92 -12.12 -3.03 5.05
CA PRO A 92 -12.68 -1.71 4.78
C PRO A 92 -11.64 -0.58 4.81
N LEU A 93 -10.67 -0.63 5.73
CA LEU A 93 -9.59 0.34 5.79
C LEU A 93 -8.65 0.21 4.58
N HIS A 94 -8.28 -1.01 4.22
CA HIS A 94 -7.35 -1.24 3.11
C HIS A 94 -7.94 -0.83 1.76
N ILE A 95 -9.24 -1.03 1.56
CA ILE A 95 -9.95 -0.48 0.40
C ILE A 95 -9.89 1.05 0.40
N ALA A 96 -10.13 1.69 1.56
CA ALA A 96 -10.05 3.15 1.67
C ALA A 96 -8.63 3.69 1.38
N ILE A 97 -7.59 2.95 1.77
CA ILE A 97 -6.19 3.25 1.45
C ILE A 97 -5.96 3.17 -0.05
N VAL A 98 -6.41 2.10 -0.72
CA VAL A 98 -6.28 1.97 -2.19
C VAL A 98 -7.03 3.09 -2.91
N ASP A 99 -8.21 3.46 -2.43
CA ASP A 99 -9.00 4.60 -2.94
C ASP A 99 -8.30 5.96 -2.71
N GLY A 100 -7.36 6.06 -1.75
CA GLY A 100 -6.73 7.31 -1.35
C GLY A 100 -7.66 8.26 -0.57
N ASP A 101 -8.79 7.77 -0.05
CA ASP A 101 -9.80 8.57 0.64
C ASP A 101 -9.37 8.84 2.09
N LEU A 102 -8.58 9.89 2.28
CA LEU A 102 -8.02 10.28 3.58
C LEU A 102 -9.12 10.49 4.64
N ALA A 103 -10.25 11.09 4.27
CA ALA A 103 -11.34 11.35 5.19
C ALA A 103 -11.98 10.04 5.69
N ARG A 104 -12.15 9.07 4.80
CA ARG A 104 -12.66 7.74 5.16
C ARG A 104 -11.67 6.97 6.01
N ILE A 105 -10.37 7.04 5.68
CA ILE A 105 -9.29 6.41 6.46
C ILE A 105 -9.28 6.93 7.90
N GLU A 106 -9.31 8.26 8.09
CA GLU A 106 -9.37 8.84 9.43
C GLU A 106 -10.61 8.40 10.21
N ARG A 107 -11.77 8.32 9.55
CA ARG A 107 -13.01 7.86 10.20
C ARG A 107 -12.89 6.40 10.62
N TRP A 108 -12.35 5.54 9.77
CA TRP A 108 -12.10 4.14 10.12
C TRP A 108 -11.15 4.00 11.31
N LEU A 109 -10.04 4.74 11.31
CA LEU A 109 -9.04 4.67 12.39
C LEU A 109 -9.54 5.24 13.72
N ARG A 110 -10.49 6.19 13.69
CA ARG A 110 -11.19 6.66 14.91
C ARG A 110 -12.05 5.56 15.54
N CYS A 111 -12.66 4.71 14.71
CA CYS A 111 -13.49 3.58 15.14
C CYS A 111 -12.66 2.35 15.52
N HIS A 112 -11.59 2.10 14.76
CA HIS A 112 -10.74 0.92 14.85
C HIS A 112 -9.25 1.32 14.80
N PRO A 113 -8.71 1.89 15.89
CA PRO A 113 -7.30 2.29 15.94
C PRO A 113 -6.33 1.13 15.68
N GLU A 114 -6.73 -0.09 16.04
CA GLU A 114 -5.96 -1.33 15.86
C GLU A 114 -5.79 -1.74 14.39
N TRP A 115 -6.56 -1.16 13.47
CA TRP A 115 -6.41 -1.42 12.04
C TRP A 115 -5.19 -0.72 11.43
N ALA A 116 -4.56 0.24 12.15
CA ALA A 116 -3.28 0.87 11.79
C ALA A 116 -2.09 -0.10 11.91
N SER A 117 -2.12 -1.16 11.11
CA SER A 117 -1.15 -2.25 11.09
C SER A 117 0.00 -1.97 10.11
N PRO A 118 1.14 -2.69 10.21
CA PRO A 118 2.25 -2.52 9.27
C PRO A 118 1.81 -2.71 7.83
N GLN A 119 0.89 -3.65 7.59
CA GLN A 119 0.33 -3.91 6.27
C GLN A 119 -0.47 -2.73 5.69
N ALA A 120 -1.11 -1.93 6.54
CA ALA A 120 -1.83 -0.74 6.11
C ALA A 120 -0.84 0.33 5.62
N LEU A 121 0.29 0.52 6.33
CA LEU A 121 1.33 1.47 5.93
C LEU A 121 2.07 0.97 4.68
N ASP A 122 2.41 -0.32 4.63
CA ASP A 122 3.01 -0.95 3.44
C ASP A 122 2.12 -0.77 2.20
N LEU A 123 0.79 -0.93 2.36
CA LEU A 123 -0.18 -0.72 1.28
C LEU A 123 -0.27 0.75 0.86
N ALA A 124 -0.26 1.69 1.82
CA ALA A 124 -0.26 3.12 1.51
C ALA A 124 1.00 3.55 0.76
N ALA A 125 2.16 3.00 1.15
CA ALA A 125 3.44 3.23 0.49
C ALA A 125 3.44 2.65 -0.92
N GLN A 126 2.92 1.43 -1.08
CA GLN A 126 2.79 0.77 -2.38
C GLN A 126 1.81 1.49 -3.31
N ALA A 127 0.71 2.03 -2.79
CA ALA A 127 -0.30 2.76 -3.58
C ALA A 127 0.10 4.21 -3.91
N GLY A 128 1.21 4.72 -3.37
CA GLY A 128 1.70 6.06 -3.68
C GLY A 128 1.05 7.19 -2.88
N HIS A 129 0.32 6.89 -1.81
CA HIS A 129 -0.45 7.89 -1.07
C HIS A 129 0.35 8.49 0.09
N LEU A 130 1.27 9.43 -0.20
CA LEU A 130 2.13 10.05 0.82
C LEU A 130 1.35 10.64 2.01
N ALA A 131 0.19 11.27 1.75
CA ALA A 131 -0.65 11.84 2.79
C ALA A 131 -1.15 10.76 3.77
N VAL A 132 -1.52 9.58 3.25
CA VAL A 132 -1.94 8.43 4.04
C VAL A 132 -0.76 7.83 4.80
N VAL A 133 0.42 7.74 4.18
CA VAL A 133 1.66 7.28 4.85
C VAL A 133 1.98 8.17 6.06
N LYS A 134 1.94 9.50 5.89
CA LYS A 134 2.16 10.46 6.98
C LYS A 134 1.11 10.31 8.09
N LEU A 135 -0.15 10.13 7.70
CA LEU A 135 -1.25 9.93 8.64
C LEU A 135 -1.05 8.66 9.47
N LEU A 136 -0.82 7.52 8.82
CA LEU A 136 -0.59 6.24 9.49
C LEU A 136 0.69 6.23 10.33
N HIS A 137 1.73 6.96 9.92
CA HIS A 137 2.96 7.12 10.71
C HIS A 137 2.71 7.86 12.02
N THR A 138 1.91 8.92 12.00
CA THR A 138 1.62 9.76 13.19
C THR A 138 0.47 9.24 14.06
N HIS A 139 -0.26 8.22 13.60
CA HIS A 139 -1.45 7.73 14.28
C HIS A 139 -1.12 7.00 15.60
N ALA A 140 -1.93 7.23 16.63
CA ALA A 140 -1.83 6.50 17.90
C ALA A 140 -2.16 5.02 17.67
N GLY A 141 -1.23 4.13 18.02
CA GLY A 141 -1.37 2.69 17.75
C GLY A 141 -0.80 2.24 16.41
N SER A 142 -0.10 3.12 15.68
CA SER A 142 0.69 2.72 14.51
C SER A 142 1.70 1.64 14.91
N ALA A 143 1.54 0.46 14.33
CA ALA A 143 2.50 -0.62 14.47
C ALA A 143 3.74 -0.44 13.58
N GLY A 144 3.84 0.71 12.89
CA GLY A 144 4.93 1.01 11.98
C GLY A 144 4.68 0.45 10.58
N CYS A 145 5.71 -0.15 10.00
CA CYS A 145 5.74 -0.69 8.64
C CYS A 145 6.75 -1.83 8.59
N THR A 146 6.80 -2.56 7.49
CA THR A 146 7.87 -3.52 7.22
C THR A 146 8.85 -2.96 6.18
N THR A 147 9.89 -3.72 5.82
CA THR A 147 10.77 -3.37 4.69
C THR A 147 10.00 -3.25 3.37
N ASN A 148 8.86 -3.96 3.26
CA ASN A 148 8.00 -3.92 2.08
C ASN A 148 7.50 -2.50 1.77
N ALA A 149 7.28 -1.63 2.76
CA ALA A 149 6.87 -0.25 2.50
C ALA A 149 7.88 0.48 1.60
N MET A 150 9.17 0.37 1.90
CA MET A 150 10.21 1.03 1.12
C MET A 150 10.48 0.29 -0.20
N ASP A 151 10.48 -1.05 -0.19
CA ASP A 151 10.66 -1.87 -1.40
C ASP A 151 9.57 -1.58 -2.43
N TYR A 152 8.30 -1.59 -2.01
CA TYR A 152 7.17 -1.30 -2.88
C TYR A 152 7.13 0.16 -3.35
N ALA A 153 7.41 1.12 -2.47
CA ALA A 153 7.49 2.53 -2.88
C ALA A 153 8.60 2.75 -3.90
N ALA A 154 9.73 2.05 -3.74
CA ALA A 154 10.84 2.13 -4.67
C ALA A 154 10.51 1.50 -6.04
N GLY A 155 9.94 0.29 -6.03
CA GLY A 155 9.51 -0.42 -7.24
C GLY A 155 8.44 0.29 -8.04
N ASN A 156 7.60 1.12 -7.40
CA ASN A 156 6.58 1.94 -8.05
C ASN A 156 7.02 3.39 -8.33
N GLY A 157 8.25 3.75 -8.02
CA GLY A 157 8.81 5.07 -8.34
C GLY A 157 8.37 6.21 -7.42
N HIS A 158 7.81 5.90 -6.25
CA HIS A 158 7.32 6.86 -5.26
C HIS A 158 8.46 7.44 -4.40
N LEU A 159 9.34 8.23 -5.04
CA LEU A 159 10.53 8.80 -4.40
C LEU A 159 10.22 9.64 -3.15
N ASP A 160 9.11 10.36 -3.15
CA ASP A 160 8.66 11.17 -2.02
C ASP A 160 8.34 10.32 -0.78
N ILE A 161 7.74 9.14 -0.98
CA ILE A 161 7.52 8.16 0.07
C ILE A 161 8.83 7.50 0.49
N VAL A 162 9.71 7.12 -0.44
CA VAL A 162 11.03 6.55 -0.12
C VAL A 162 11.83 7.50 0.77
N ARG A 163 11.86 8.80 0.43
CA ARG A 163 12.49 9.85 1.25
C ARG A 163 11.88 9.92 2.64
N PHE A 164 10.56 10.02 2.71
CA PHE A 164 9.86 10.11 3.98
C PHE A 164 10.17 8.90 4.89
N LEU A 165 10.11 7.68 4.35
CA LEU A 165 10.40 6.46 5.10
C LEU A 165 11.87 6.41 5.52
N ALA A 166 12.82 6.76 4.65
CA ALA A 166 14.25 6.76 4.98
C ALA A 166 14.61 7.76 6.10
N GLU A 167 13.92 8.90 6.16
CA GLU A 167 14.16 9.94 7.17
C GLU A 167 13.49 9.64 8.53
N HIS A 168 12.32 8.97 8.51
CA HIS A 168 11.46 8.85 9.70
C HIS A 168 11.36 7.42 10.24
N ARG A 169 11.91 6.42 9.55
CA ARG A 169 11.79 4.99 9.87
C ARG A 169 13.15 4.30 9.82
N LYS A 170 13.26 3.15 10.51
CA LYS A 170 14.54 2.43 10.70
C LYS A 170 14.55 1.04 10.09
N GLU A 171 13.41 0.58 9.59
CA GLU A 171 13.23 -0.71 8.93
C GLU A 171 14.08 -0.82 7.68
N GLY A 172 14.26 0.30 6.96
CA GLY A 172 15.02 0.35 5.72
C GLY A 172 14.32 -0.36 4.57
N CYS A 173 15.13 -0.83 3.63
CA CYS A 173 14.71 -1.61 2.47
C CYS A 173 15.53 -2.89 2.36
N THR A 174 15.05 -3.81 1.53
CA THR A 174 15.83 -4.96 1.08
C THR A 174 16.46 -4.68 -0.28
N GLU A 175 17.19 -5.65 -0.84
CA GLU A 175 17.73 -5.57 -2.21
C GLU A 175 16.63 -5.41 -3.27
N ASN A 176 15.39 -5.81 -2.95
CA ASN A 176 14.24 -5.66 -3.84
C ASN A 176 13.99 -4.19 -4.20
N ALA A 177 14.23 -3.23 -3.30
CA ALA A 177 14.04 -1.82 -3.61
C ALA A 177 14.88 -1.35 -4.80
N MET A 178 16.18 -1.70 -4.82
CA MET A 178 17.07 -1.35 -5.93
C MET A 178 16.71 -2.15 -7.19
N TYR A 179 16.45 -3.44 -7.02
CA TYR A 179 16.09 -4.35 -8.11
C TYR A 179 14.82 -3.90 -8.85
N ASP A 180 13.72 -3.67 -8.13
CA ASP A 180 12.43 -3.30 -8.71
C ASP A 180 12.49 -1.88 -9.29
N ALA A 181 13.10 -0.93 -8.59
CA ALA A 181 13.30 0.43 -9.12
C ALA A 181 14.11 0.41 -10.42
N ALA A 182 15.09 -0.49 -10.55
CA ALA A 182 15.85 -0.63 -11.77
C ALA A 182 15.07 -1.33 -12.89
N MET A 183 14.33 -2.38 -12.56
CA MET A 183 13.49 -3.15 -13.47
C MET A 183 12.39 -2.30 -14.11
N TYR A 184 11.79 -1.37 -13.36
CA TYR A 184 10.73 -0.48 -13.81
C TYR A 184 11.22 0.93 -14.23
N GLY A 185 12.54 1.15 -14.23
CA GLY A 185 13.13 2.36 -14.83
C GLY A 185 13.06 3.63 -13.97
N HIS A 186 12.90 3.49 -12.65
CA HIS A 186 12.78 4.60 -11.72
C HIS A 186 14.14 5.16 -11.30
N LEU A 187 14.80 5.86 -12.24
CA LEU A 187 16.15 6.41 -12.06
C LEU A 187 16.29 7.28 -10.80
N SER A 188 15.31 8.14 -10.53
CA SER A 188 15.38 9.06 -9.38
C SER A 188 15.37 8.33 -8.03
N VAL A 189 14.67 7.19 -7.96
CA VAL A 189 14.69 6.29 -6.81
C VAL A 189 16.02 5.56 -6.72
N VAL A 190 16.51 4.97 -7.82
CA VAL A 190 17.81 4.27 -7.87
C VAL A 190 18.95 5.18 -7.38
N GLN A 191 18.99 6.42 -7.87
CA GLN A 191 19.97 7.40 -7.43
C GLN A 191 19.87 7.71 -5.95
N TYR A 192 18.65 7.86 -5.43
CA TYR A 192 18.41 8.14 -4.02
C TYR A 192 18.86 6.96 -3.12
N LEU A 193 18.45 5.74 -3.46
CA LEU A 193 18.81 4.53 -2.71
C LEU A 193 20.33 4.34 -2.63
N TYR A 194 21.03 4.53 -3.75
CA TYR A 194 22.49 4.41 -3.79
C TYR A 194 23.18 5.52 -2.99
N SER A 195 22.83 6.79 -3.25
CA SER A 195 23.50 7.95 -2.63
C SER A 195 23.33 8.03 -1.12
N HIS A 196 22.25 7.45 -0.57
CA HIS A 196 21.98 7.42 0.87
C HIS A 196 22.43 6.11 1.54
N GLY A 197 23.12 5.22 0.80
CA GLY A 197 23.60 3.95 1.33
C GLY A 197 22.49 2.98 1.77
N LEU A 198 21.28 3.13 1.20
CA LEU A 198 20.13 2.31 1.52
C LEU A 198 20.17 0.97 0.78
N ALA A 199 20.64 0.97 -0.46
CA ALA A 199 20.83 -0.23 -1.27
C ALA A 199 21.99 -0.08 -2.26
N SER A 200 22.70 -1.17 -2.50
CA SER A 200 23.84 -1.22 -3.41
C SER A 200 23.41 -1.52 -4.84
N CYS A 201 24.15 -1.00 -5.82
CA CYS A 201 23.97 -1.38 -7.22
C CYS A 201 24.45 -2.82 -7.45
N THR A 202 23.60 -3.67 -8.03
CA THR A 202 23.92 -5.08 -8.31
C THR A 202 23.94 -5.38 -9.81
N SER A 203 24.67 -6.42 -10.20
CA SER A 203 24.70 -6.93 -11.58
C SER A 203 23.31 -7.40 -12.05
N ILE A 204 22.50 -7.92 -11.14
CA ILE A 204 21.10 -8.30 -11.40
C ILE A 204 20.28 -7.06 -11.76
N ALA A 205 20.34 -5.99 -10.96
CA ALA A 205 19.62 -4.74 -11.26
C ALA A 205 20.05 -4.15 -12.62
N LEU A 206 21.34 -4.24 -12.98
CA LEU A 206 21.85 -3.84 -14.29
C LEU A 206 21.26 -4.68 -15.44
N MET A 207 21.21 -6.00 -15.27
CA MET A 207 20.65 -6.93 -16.26
C MET A 207 19.19 -6.59 -16.56
N HIS A 208 18.37 -6.35 -15.53
CA HIS A 208 16.97 -6.02 -15.69
C HIS A 208 16.77 -4.63 -16.32
N ALA A 209 17.52 -3.62 -15.88
CA ALA A 209 17.48 -2.29 -16.50
C ALA A 209 17.77 -2.36 -18.00
N LYS A 210 18.72 -3.22 -18.42
CA LYS A 210 19.02 -3.45 -19.86
C LYS A 210 17.91 -4.21 -20.57
N TRP A 211 17.38 -5.29 -19.99
CA TRP A 211 16.31 -6.08 -20.59
C TRP A 211 15.09 -5.22 -20.89
N HIS A 212 14.72 -4.33 -19.96
CA HIS A 212 13.59 -3.42 -20.06
C HIS A 212 13.94 -2.09 -20.76
N GLN A 213 15.15 -1.96 -21.33
CA GLN A 213 15.60 -0.79 -22.12
C GLN A 213 15.59 0.53 -21.34
N HIS A 214 15.82 0.47 -20.02
CA HIS A 214 15.99 1.63 -19.16
C HIS A 214 17.44 2.12 -19.18
N GLU A 215 17.87 2.67 -20.32
CA GLU A 215 19.26 3.06 -20.58
C GLU A 215 19.84 4.02 -19.52
N ALA A 216 19.04 4.98 -19.05
CA ALA A 216 19.51 5.93 -18.04
C ALA A 216 19.80 5.25 -16.69
N VAL A 217 18.97 4.28 -16.30
CA VAL A 217 19.18 3.45 -15.11
C VAL A 217 20.38 2.53 -15.32
N ALA A 218 20.45 1.85 -16.46
CA ALA A 218 21.56 0.94 -16.77
C ALA A 218 22.91 1.67 -16.80
N ALA A 219 22.95 2.90 -17.32
CA ALA A 219 24.14 3.74 -17.31
C ALA A 219 24.55 4.14 -15.90
N PHE A 220 23.60 4.56 -15.07
CA PHE A 220 23.86 4.90 -13.66
C PHE A 220 24.38 3.69 -12.89
N ILE A 221 23.69 2.55 -12.97
CA ILE A 221 24.06 1.33 -12.26
C ILE A 221 25.43 0.85 -12.72
N ARG A 222 25.73 0.83 -14.04
CA ARG A 222 27.04 0.43 -14.56
C ARG A 222 28.18 1.24 -13.96
N ALA A 223 28.02 2.55 -13.86
CA ALA A 223 29.03 3.44 -13.27
C ALA A 223 29.27 3.21 -11.76
N HIS A 224 28.41 2.44 -11.08
CA HIS A 224 28.45 2.25 -9.63
C HIS A 224 28.38 0.77 -9.20
N VAL A 225 28.32 -0.18 -10.14
CA VAL A 225 28.48 -1.61 -9.85
C VAL A 225 29.96 -1.89 -9.72
N THR A 226 30.34 -2.41 -8.55
CA THR A 226 31.67 -2.97 -8.33
C THR A 226 31.60 -4.48 -8.52
N ASP A 227 32.58 -5.04 -9.22
CA ASP A 227 32.81 -6.48 -9.30
C ASP A 227 33.08 -7.04 -7.90
N ASP A 228 33.00 -8.36 -7.71
CA ASP A 228 33.44 -9.05 -6.47
C ASP A 228 34.91 -8.73 -6.07
N VAL A 229 35.66 -8.03 -6.93
CA VAL A 229 37.05 -7.59 -6.75
C VAL A 229 37.18 -6.06 -6.53
N GLY A 230 36.08 -5.32 -6.42
CA GLY A 230 36.09 -3.87 -6.12
C GLY A 230 36.51 -2.96 -7.28
N THR A 231 36.53 -3.46 -8.51
CA THR A 231 36.76 -2.63 -9.71
C THR A 231 35.40 -2.21 -10.28
N VAL A 232 35.28 -0.99 -10.81
CA VAL A 232 34.06 -0.51 -11.49
C VAL A 232 34.08 -1.06 -12.93
N LEU A 233 33.00 -1.74 -13.37
CA LEU A 233 32.80 -2.20 -14.76
C LEU A 233 32.59 -1.05 -15.76
#